data_AF-A0A2J8X8L7-F1
#
_entry.id   AF-A0A2J8X8L7-F1
#
_cell.length_a   1.000
_cell.length_b   1.000
_cell.length_c   1.000
_cell.angle_alpha   90.00
_cell.angle_beta   90.00
_cell.angle_gamma   90.00
#
_symmetry.space_group_name_H-M   'P 1'
#
loop_
_entity.id
_entity.type
_entity.pdbx_description
1 polymer ?
#
loop_
_entity_poly.entity_id
_entity_poly.type
_entity_poly.pdbx_seq_one_letter_code
_entity_poly.pdbx_strand_id
1 'polypeptide(L)'
;MAPAKATNVVRLLLGSTALWLSQLSAGTVAASKSVTAHLAAKWPETPLLLEASEFMAEESNEKFWQFLETVQELAIYKQTESDYSYYNLILKKAGQFLDNLHINLLKFAFSIRAYSPAIQMFQQIAADEPPPDGCNAFVVIHKKHTCKINEIKKLLKKAASRTRPYLFKGDHKFPTNKENLPVVILYAEMGTRTFSAFHKVLSEKAQNEEILYVLRHYIQKPSSRKMYLSGYGVELAIKSTEYKALDDTQVKTVTNTTVEDETETNEVQGFLFGKLKEIYSDLRDNLTAFQKYLTESNKQMTPLKVWELQDLSFQAASQIMSTPVYDAIKLMKDISQNFPIKARSLTRIAVNQHMREEIKENQKYIPEFLPR
;
A
#
# COMPACT_ATOMS: atom_id res chain seq x y z
N MET A 1 46.03 3.66 -60.19
CA MET A 1 45.54 2.35 -59.69
C MET A 1 45.18 2.53 -58.22
N ALA A 2 43.90 2.41 -57.87
CA ALA A 2 43.27 2.52 -56.52
C ALA A 2 43.37 3.88 -55.77
N PRO A 3 42.43 4.24 -54.86
CA PRO A 3 41.30 3.48 -54.32
C PRO A 3 39.94 4.24 -54.39
N ALA A 4 38.95 3.69 -55.10
CA ALA A 4 37.54 4.12 -55.01
C ALA A 4 36.60 3.02 -54.49
N LYS A 5 37.17 1.88 -54.03
CA LYS A 5 36.40 0.70 -53.60
C LYS A 5 36.19 0.57 -52.09
N ALA A 6 36.88 1.35 -51.25
CA ALA A 6 36.77 1.22 -49.80
C ALA A 6 35.57 1.97 -49.21
N THR A 7 35.15 3.09 -49.81
CA THR A 7 34.10 3.97 -49.25
C THR A 7 32.67 3.48 -49.51
N ASN A 8 32.44 2.69 -50.57
CA ASN A 8 31.10 2.16 -50.86
C ASN A 8 30.75 0.88 -50.08
N VAL A 9 31.74 0.07 -49.69
CA VAL A 9 31.50 -1.15 -48.90
C VAL A 9 31.14 -0.80 -47.45
N VAL A 10 31.75 0.24 -46.89
CA VAL A 10 31.46 0.71 -45.53
C VAL A 10 30.07 1.37 -45.44
N ARG A 11 29.61 2.07 -46.48
CA ARG A 11 28.25 2.63 -46.54
C ARG A 11 27.17 1.56 -46.70
N LEU A 12 27.43 0.47 -47.43
CA LEU A 12 26.47 -0.64 -47.54
C LEU A 12 26.38 -1.43 -46.23
N LEU A 13 27.51 -1.67 -45.54
CA LEU A 13 27.51 -2.39 -44.27
C LEU A 13 26.86 -1.58 -43.13
N LEU A 14 27.05 -0.26 -43.08
CA LEU A 14 26.40 0.61 -42.10
C LEU A 14 24.90 0.85 -42.38
N GLY A 15 24.48 0.83 -43.65
CA GLY A 15 23.06 0.91 -44.01
C GLY A 15 22.29 -0.38 -43.74
N SER A 16 22.97 -1.54 -43.87
CA SER A 16 22.37 -2.86 -43.62
C SER A 16 22.22 -3.16 -42.13
N THR A 17 23.14 -2.68 -41.29
CA THR A 17 23.02 -2.81 -39.83
C THR A 17 21.98 -1.87 -39.24
N ALA A 18 21.80 -0.68 -39.81
CA ALA A 18 20.76 0.25 -39.38
C ALA A 18 19.33 -0.26 -39.68
N LEU A 19 19.13 -0.96 -40.81
CA LEU A 19 17.82 -1.55 -41.12
C LEU A 19 17.49 -2.83 -40.32
N TRP A 20 18.51 -3.56 -39.86
CA TRP A 20 18.31 -4.70 -38.95
C TRP A 20 18.04 -4.26 -37.50
N LEU A 21 18.58 -3.12 -37.07
CA LEU A 21 18.30 -2.57 -35.74
C LEU A 21 16.94 -1.87 -35.63
N SER A 22 16.31 -1.47 -36.73
CA SER A 22 14.96 -0.88 -36.73
C SER A 22 13.81 -1.88 -36.71
N GLN A 23 14.08 -3.19 -36.78
CA GLN A 23 13.06 -4.25 -36.66
C GLN A 23 13.01 -4.91 -35.27
N LEU A 24 13.87 -4.50 -34.34
CA LEU A 24 13.95 -5.05 -32.97
C LEU A 24 13.14 -4.27 -31.92
N SER A 25 12.34 -3.27 -32.32
CA SER A 25 11.64 -2.39 -31.38
C SER A 25 10.14 -2.24 -31.71
N ALA A 26 9.43 -3.36 -31.75
CA ALA A 26 7.97 -3.36 -31.53
C ALA A 26 7.47 -4.75 -31.09
N GLY A 27 8.15 -5.38 -30.14
CA GLY A 27 7.49 -6.38 -29.32
C GLY A 27 6.50 -5.64 -28.41
N THR A 28 5.25 -5.47 -28.86
CA THR A 28 4.17 -5.14 -27.93
C THR A 28 4.06 -6.31 -26.96
N VAL A 29 4.64 -6.16 -25.77
CA VAL A 29 4.40 -7.05 -24.63
C VAL A 29 2.89 -7.02 -24.41
N ALA A 30 2.19 -8.04 -24.91
CA ALA A 30 0.77 -8.19 -24.68
C ALA A 30 0.62 -8.45 -23.19
N ALA A 31 0.20 -7.42 -22.45
CA ALA A 31 0.02 -7.49 -21.02
C ALA A 31 -0.79 -8.75 -20.66
N SER A 32 -0.29 -9.52 -19.69
CA SER A 32 -1.04 -10.61 -19.09
C SER A 32 -2.44 -10.10 -18.72
N LYS A 33 -3.47 -10.91 -18.99
CA LYS A 33 -4.85 -10.55 -18.63
C LYS A 33 -4.90 -10.38 -17.11
N SER A 34 -4.88 -9.13 -16.67
CA SER A 34 -4.89 -8.75 -15.26
C SER A 34 -6.24 -8.12 -14.92
N VAL A 35 -6.70 -8.39 -13.71
CA VAL A 35 -7.86 -7.73 -13.12
C VAL A 35 -7.35 -6.84 -12.02
N THR A 36 -7.58 -5.54 -12.14
CA THR A 36 -7.18 -4.55 -11.14
C THR A 36 -8.44 -3.99 -10.47
N ALA A 37 -8.47 -4.06 -9.14
CA ALA A 37 -9.53 -3.47 -8.33
C ALA A 37 -8.93 -2.45 -7.35
N HIS A 38 -9.65 -1.36 -7.12
CA HIS A 38 -9.26 -0.30 -6.20
C HIS A 38 -10.45 0.08 -5.31
N LEU A 39 -10.19 0.24 -4.01
CA LEU A 39 -11.14 0.78 -3.06
C LEU A 39 -10.81 2.25 -2.80
N ALA A 40 -11.76 3.14 -3.12
CA ALA A 40 -11.62 4.57 -2.87
C ALA A 40 -12.59 5.03 -1.78
N ALA A 41 -12.10 5.84 -0.85
CA ALA A 41 -12.92 6.49 0.15
C ALA A 41 -13.77 7.61 -0.44
N LYS A 42 -14.74 8.10 0.33
CA LYS A 42 -15.60 9.24 -0.05
C LYS A 42 -14.94 10.60 0.20
N TRP A 43 -13.76 10.63 0.81
CA TRP A 43 -13.02 11.84 1.14
C TRP A 43 -11.74 11.99 0.30
N PRO A 44 -11.21 13.22 0.19
CA PRO A 44 -9.99 13.49 -0.57
C PRO A 44 -8.75 12.90 0.11
N GLU A 45 -7.68 12.78 -0.67
CA GLU A 45 -6.38 12.36 -0.17
C GLU A 45 -5.87 13.33 0.93
N THR A 46 -5.47 12.76 2.07
CA THR A 46 -4.96 13.48 3.23
C THR A 46 -3.42 13.58 3.19
N PRO A 47 -2.80 14.65 3.72
CA PRO A 47 -1.35 14.76 3.74
C PRO A 47 -0.70 13.83 4.78
N LEU A 48 0.35 13.11 4.38
CA LEU A 48 1.11 12.21 5.28
C LEU A 48 1.69 12.92 6.50
N LEU A 49 2.05 14.21 6.38
CA LEU A 49 2.55 15.00 7.51
C LEU A 49 1.49 15.14 8.61
N LEU A 50 0.20 15.30 8.25
CA LEU A 50 -0.87 15.39 9.24
C LEU A 50 -1.19 14.01 9.82
N GLU A 51 -1.18 12.97 8.98
CA GLU A 51 -1.33 11.59 9.47
C GLU A 51 -0.20 11.22 10.45
N ALA A 52 1.02 11.72 10.23
CA ALA A 52 2.14 11.54 11.14
C ALA A 52 1.90 12.22 12.49
N SER A 53 1.33 13.43 12.50
CA SER A 53 1.01 14.09 13.76
C SER A 53 -0.08 13.35 14.53
N GLU A 54 -1.10 12.81 13.87
CA GLU A 54 -2.11 11.99 14.56
C GLU A 54 -1.52 10.71 15.17
N PHE A 55 -0.58 10.05 14.48
CA PHE A 55 0.17 8.94 15.07
C PHE A 55 0.94 9.39 16.33
N MET A 56 1.59 10.55 16.29
CA MET A 56 2.28 11.10 17.47
C MET A 56 1.31 11.43 18.61
N ALA A 57 0.11 11.90 18.30
CA ALA A 57 -0.91 12.23 19.30
C ALA A 57 -1.45 10.98 20.02
N GLU A 58 -1.56 9.86 19.30
CA GLU A 58 -1.93 8.58 19.92
C GLU A 58 -0.85 8.08 20.88
N GLU A 59 0.42 8.31 20.54
CA GLU A 59 1.56 7.98 21.41
C GLU A 59 1.61 8.85 22.67
N SER A 60 1.61 10.17 22.53
CA SER A 60 1.37 11.11 23.64
C SER A 60 1.10 12.53 23.16
N ASN A 61 0.37 13.31 23.96
CA ASN A 61 0.13 14.72 23.66
C ASN A 61 1.45 15.52 23.61
N GLU A 62 2.42 15.21 24.47
CA GLU A 62 3.73 15.86 24.47
C GLU A 62 4.49 15.59 23.18
N LYS A 63 4.49 14.34 22.68
CA LYS A 63 5.12 13.97 21.42
C LYS A 63 4.47 14.69 20.24
N PHE A 64 3.14 14.84 20.23
CA PHE A 64 2.45 15.63 19.21
C PHE A 64 3.00 17.06 19.12
N TRP A 65 3.04 17.77 20.25
CA TRP A 65 3.50 19.16 20.28
C TRP A 65 5.00 19.27 19.99
N GLN A 66 5.82 18.38 20.51
CA GLN A 66 7.26 18.34 20.20
C GLN A 66 7.52 18.08 18.71
N PHE A 67 6.81 17.13 18.11
CA PHE A 67 6.91 16.85 16.69
C PHE A 67 6.53 18.07 15.85
N LEU A 68 5.40 18.68 16.20
CA LEU A 68 4.86 19.88 15.56
C LEU A 68 5.86 21.05 15.57
N GLU A 69 6.59 21.27 16.66
CA GLU A 69 7.64 22.29 16.76
C GLU A 69 8.79 22.05 15.75
N THR A 70 9.10 20.78 15.42
CA THR A 70 10.18 20.46 14.46
C THR A 70 9.79 20.55 12.99
N VAL A 71 8.49 20.63 12.70
CA VAL A 71 7.93 20.55 11.34
C VAL A 71 7.13 21.78 10.93
N GLN A 72 7.20 22.89 11.69
CA GLN A 72 6.39 24.10 11.48
C GLN A 72 6.34 24.61 10.03
N GLU A 73 7.44 24.50 9.28
CA GLU A 73 7.53 24.95 7.87
C GLU A 73 7.91 23.82 6.89
N LEU A 74 7.70 22.56 7.27
CA LEU A 74 8.11 21.41 6.48
C LEU A 74 7.36 21.29 5.14
N ALA A 75 6.17 21.91 5.00
CA ALA A 75 5.38 21.84 3.77
C ALA A 75 6.05 22.54 2.57
N ILE A 76 7.08 23.37 2.79
CA ILE A 76 7.87 23.98 1.70
C ILE A 76 8.50 22.88 0.83
N TYR A 77 8.99 21.80 1.45
CA TYR A 77 9.63 20.69 0.74
C TYR A 77 8.67 19.87 -0.11
N LYS A 78 7.35 19.90 0.18
CA LYS A 78 6.33 19.22 -0.63
C LYS A 78 6.26 19.77 -2.06
N GLN A 79 6.63 21.04 -2.26
CA GLN A 79 6.59 21.68 -3.58
C GLN A 79 7.90 21.51 -4.36
N THR A 80 9.02 21.25 -3.66
CA THR A 80 10.36 21.22 -4.26
C THR A 80 10.90 19.82 -4.44
N GLU A 81 10.49 18.87 -3.60
CA GLU A 81 11.02 17.50 -3.54
C GLU A 81 10.01 16.47 -4.07
N SER A 82 10.50 15.27 -4.37
CA SER A 82 9.63 14.14 -4.70
C SER A 82 8.80 13.67 -3.50
N ASP A 83 7.65 13.04 -3.74
CA ASP A 83 6.81 12.44 -2.69
C ASP A 83 7.61 11.45 -1.82
N TYR A 84 8.54 10.70 -2.43
CA TYR A 84 9.41 9.76 -1.72
C TYR A 84 10.42 10.47 -0.80
N SER A 85 11.06 11.53 -1.29
CA SER A 85 11.96 12.36 -0.48
C SER A 85 11.21 13.00 0.69
N TYR A 86 10.01 13.53 0.44
CA TYR A 86 9.17 14.15 1.45
C TYR A 86 8.71 13.14 2.52
N TYR A 87 8.30 11.94 2.10
CA TYR A 87 7.99 10.83 2.99
C TYR A 87 9.18 10.47 3.90
N ASN A 88 10.37 10.31 3.34
CA ASN A 88 11.56 10.00 4.13
C ASN A 88 11.95 11.14 5.09
N LEU A 89 11.72 12.39 4.69
CA LEU A 89 11.91 13.55 5.55
C LEU A 89 10.95 13.53 6.75
N ILE A 90 9.67 13.21 6.52
CA ILE A 90 8.68 13.03 7.61
C ILE A 90 9.14 11.94 8.56
N LEU A 91 9.55 10.78 8.05
CA LEU A 91 10.06 9.67 8.88
C LEU A 91 11.31 10.08 9.66
N LYS A 92 12.23 10.82 9.05
CA LYS A 92 13.45 11.31 9.71
C LYS A 92 13.13 12.27 10.85
N LYS A 93 12.11 13.14 10.68
CA LYS A 93 11.64 14.04 11.73
C LYS A 93 10.92 13.27 12.83
N ALA A 94 10.07 12.31 12.47
CA ALA A 94 9.38 11.44 13.41
C ALA A 94 10.35 10.59 14.25
N GLY A 95 11.44 10.10 13.64
CA GLY A 95 12.46 9.28 14.30
C GLY A 95 13.28 10.01 15.37
N GLN A 96 13.08 11.31 15.56
CA GLN A 96 13.63 12.04 16.71
C GLN A 96 12.84 11.76 18.00
N PHE A 97 11.60 11.30 17.88
CA PHE A 97 10.66 11.07 18.99
C PHE A 97 10.19 9.62 19.11
N LEU A 98 10.44 8.82 18.06
CA LEU A 98 10.02 7.42 17.95
C LEU A 98 11.23 6.51 17.83
N ASP A 99 11.16 5.34 18.44
CA ASP A 99 12.15 4.28 18.24
C ASP A 99 11.93 3.55 16.89
N ASN A 100 12.82 2.60 16.58
CA ASN A 100 12.75 1.84 15.34
C ASN A 100 11.45 1.01 15.18
N LEU A 101 10.87 0.54 16.29
CA LEU A 101 9.63 -0.25 16.26
C LEU A 101 8.47 0.64 15.87
N HIS A 102 8.31 1.78 16.55
CA HIS A 102 7.25 2.75 16.27
C HIS A 102 7.42 3.38 14.88
N ILE A 103 8.64 3.57 14.39
CA ILE A 103 8.86 4.01 13.00
C ILE A 103 8.39 2.96 11.99
N ASN A 104 8.64 1.68 12.23
CA ASN A 104 8.11 0.64 11.35
C ASN A 104 6.57 0.56 11.41
N LEU A 105 5.99 0.78 12.59
CA LEU A 105 4.54 0.87 12.76
C LEU A 105 3.97 2.10 12.04
N LEU A 106 4.64 3.26 12.08
CA LEU A 106 4.26 4.46 11.35
C LEU A 106 4.28 4.22 9.83
N LYS A 107 5.30 3.53 9.30
CA LYS A 107 5.34 3.13 7.88
C LYS A 107 4.16 2.24 7.50
N PHE A 108 3.80 1.30 8.38
CA PHE A 108 2.63 0.46 8.20
C PHE A 108 1.33 1.29 8.24
N ALA A 109 1.18 2.19 9.21
CA ALA A 109 0.05 3.09 9.34
C ALA A 109 -0.13 3.98 8.10
N PHE A 110 0.96 4.49 7.52
CA PHE A 110 0.93 5.22 6.24
C PHE A 110 0.50 4.32 5.08
N SER A 111 0.93 3.06 5.05
CA SER A 111 0.55 2.12 3.98
C SER A 111 -0.95 1.79 3.99
N ILE A 112 -1.56 1.76 5.18
CA ILE A 112 -2.99 1.51 5.35
C ILE A 112 -3.84 2.78 5.52
N ARG A 113 -3.21 3.96 5.52
CA ARG A 113 -3.86 5.27 5.74
C ARG A 113 -4.68 5.32 7.03
N ALA A 114 -4.14 4.74 8.11
CA ALA A 114 -4.85 4.54 9.39
C ALA A 114 -5.43 5.85 9.97
N TYR A 115 -4.72 6.98 9.83
CA TYR A 115 -5.10 8.28 10.38
C TYR A 115 -5.80 9.19 9.38
N SER A 116 -5.97 8.78 8.12
CA SER A 116 -6.73 9.55 7.13
C SER A 116 -8.17 9.88 7.60
N PRO A 117 -8.91 8.95 8.25
CA PRO A 117 -10.23 9.26 8.80
C PRO A 117 -10.21 10.36 9.88
N ALA A 118 -9.17 10.42 10.73
CA ALA A 118 -9.04 11.44 11.76
C ALA A 118 -8.84 12.83 11.14
N ILE A 119 -8.00 12.94 10.11
CA ILE A 119 -7.83 14.20 9.35
C ILE A 119 -9.16 14.62 8.70
N GLN A 120 -9.87 13.67 8.10
CA GLN A 120 -11.16 13.95 7.49
C GLN A 120 -12.22 14.38 8.53
N MET A 121 -12.22 13.79 9.72
CA MET A 121 -13.08 14.20 10.82
C MET A 121 -12.88 15.69 11.16
N PHE A 122 -11.62 16.15 11.28
CA PHE A 122 -11.36 17.57 11.52
C PHE A 122 -11.78 18.47 10.35
N GLN A 123 -11.65 18.03 9.10
CA GLN A 123 -12.20 18.77 7.96
C GLN A 123 -13.71 18.93 8.05
N GLN A 124 -14.45 17.91 8.49
CA GLN A 124 -15.89 17.99 8.70
C GLN A 124 -16.25 18.96 9.83
N ILE A 125 -15.52 18.89 10.96
CA ILE A 125 -15.70 19.86 12.06
C ILE A 125 -15.45 21.29 11.58
N ALA A 126 -14.45 21.51 10.72
CA ALA A 126 -14.17 22.82 10.15
C ALA A 126 -15.23 23.28 9.13
N ALA A 127 -15.93 22.36 8.47
CA ALA A 127 -17.03 22.69 7.56
C ALA A 127 -18.25 23.25 8.31
N ASP A 128 -18.49 22.79 9.54
CA ASP A 128 -19.55 23.32 10.43
C ASP A 128 -19.17 24.67 11.07
N GLU A 129 -17.88 25.01 11.08
CA GLU A 129 -17.32 26.26 11.61
C GLU A 129 -16.57 27.01 10.50
N PRO A 130 -17.26 27.48 9.44
CA PRO A 130 -16.61 27.93 8.22
C PRO A 130 -15.63 29.09 8.48
N PRO A 131 -14.46 29.07 7.81
CA PRO A 131 -13.49 30.15 7.92
C PRO A 131 -14.09 31.47 7.40
N PRO A 132 -13.57 32.62 7.82
CA PRO A 132 -13.79 33.86 7.10
C PRO A 132 -13.28 33.73 5.65
N ASP A 133 -13.85 34.50 4.73
CA ASP A 133 -13.56 34.39 3.29
C ASP A 133 -12.06 34.52 2.99
N GLY A 134 -11.52 33.57 2.21
CA GLY A 134 -10.14 33.60 1.72
C GLY A 134 -9.05 33.21 2.73
N CYS A 135 -9.39 32.74 3.93
CA CYS A 135 -8.39 32.41 4.95
C CYS A 135 -7.83 30.98 4.79
N ASN A 136 -6.50 30.84 4.73
CA ASN A 136 -5.80 29.54 4.69
C ASN A 136 -5.75 28.86 6.07
N ALA A 137 -5.77 29.68 7.12
CA ALA A 137 -5.88 29.27 8.52
C ALA A 137 -6.72 30.31 9.26
N PHE A 138 -7.42 29.90 10.31
CA PHE A 138 -8.26 30.80 11.09
C PHE A 138 -8.30 30.35 12.55
N VAL A 139 -8.60 31.31 13.42
CA VAL A 139 -8.69 31.11 14.86
C VAL A 139 -10.12 31.33 15.29
N VAL A 140 -10.63 30.41 16.11
CA VAL A 140 -11.94 30.50 16.74
C VAL A 140 -11.77 30.74 18.23
N ILE A 141 -12.30 31.87 18.70
CA ILE A 141 -12.33 32.25 20.10
C ILE A 141 -13.79 32.38 20.47
N HIS A 142 -14.35 31.41 21.20
CA HIS A 142 -15.74 31.44 21.70
C HIS A 142 -16.74 31.93 20.62
N LYS A 143 -16.90 31.15 19.53
CA LYS A 143 -17.79 31.40 18.37
C LYS A 143 -17.46 32.62 17.49
N LYS A 144 -16.33 33.29 17.67
CA LYS A 144 -15.87 34.33 16.73
C LYS A 144 -14.59 33.89 16.04
N HIS A 145 -14.60 34.07 14.73
CA HIS A 145 -13.55 33.65 13.81
C HIS A 145 -12.72 34.87 13.41
N THR A 146 -11.41 34.69 13.28
CA THR A 146 -10.53 35.67 12.64
C THR A 146 -9.40 34.93 11.94
N CYS A 147 -8.93 35.47 10.82
CA CYS A 147 -7.66 35.04 10.22
C CYS A 147 -6.58 36.12 10.27
N LYS A 148 -6.73 37.08 11.18
CA LYS A 148 -5.73 38.12 11.45
C LYS A 148 -5.22 37.99 12.87
N ILE A 149 -3.91 37.80 13.00
CA ILE A 149 -3.21 37.70 14.29
C ILE A 149 -3.51 38.92 15.18
N ASN A 150 -3.55 40.12 14.60
CA ASN A 150 -3.77 41.37 15.32
C ASN A 150 -5.15 41.45 16.01
N GLU A 151 -6.14 40.69 15.53
CA GLU A 151 -7.50 40.70 16.09
C GLU A 151 -7.66 39.75 17.30
N ILE A 152 -6.74 38.79 17.47
CA ILE A 152 -6.78 37.79 18.55
C ILE A 152 -6.90 38.46 19.92
N LYS A 153 -6.07 39.48 20.20
CA LYS A 153 -6.09 40.21 21.48
C LYS A 153 -7.43 40.93 21.72
N LYS A 154 -8.04 41.46 20.67
CA LYS A 154 -9.36 42.14 20.74
C LYS A 154 -10.47 41.15 21.04
N LEU A 155 -10.44 39.97 20.41
CA LEU A 155 -11.42 38.91 20.65
C LEU A 155 -11.26 38.32 22.05
N LEU A 156 -10.05 38.04 22.51
CA LEU A 156 -9.80 37.49 23.85
C LEU A 156 -10.42 38.34 24.98
N LYS A 157 -10.32 39.67 24.90
CA LYS A 157 -10.95 40.58 25.88
C LYS A 157 -12.46 40.38 26.02
N LYS A 158 -13.13 39.94 24.96
CA LYS A 158 -14.58 39.68 24.93
C LYS A 158 -14.91 38.19 25.11
N ALA A 159 -13.94 37.32 25.39
CA ALA A 159 -14.17 35.88 25.47
C ALA A 159 -15.05 35.50 26.68
N ALA A 160 -14.85 36.16 27.83
CA ALA A 160 -15.60 35.88 29.06
C ALA A 160 -17.11 36.11 28.93
N SER A 161 -17.56 37.00 28.05
CA SER A 161 -18.98 37.26 27.80
C SER A 161 -19.63 36.28 26.82
N ARG A 162 -18.87 35.29 26.31
CA ARG A 162 -19.33 34.35 25.28
C ARG A 162 -19.24 32.93 25.77
N THR A 163 -20.18 32.10 25.32
CA THR A 163 -20.24 30.68 25.67
C THR A 163 -18.94 29.97 25.30
N ARG A 164 -18.35 29.27 26.29
CA ARG A 164 -17.17 28.44 26.10
C ARG A 164 -17.47 27.34 25.06
N PRO A 165 -16.62 27.15 24.05
CA PRO A 165 -16.84 26.10 23.05
C PRO A 165 -16.64 24.72 23.66
N TYR A 166 -17.33 23.73 23.11
CA TYR A 166 -17.12 22.33 23.43
C TYR A 166 -15.83 21.83 22.77
N LEU A 167 -15.02 21.09 23.54
CA LEU A 167 -13.80 20.45 23.06
C LEU A 167 -14.03 18.96 22.93
N PHE A 168 -13.69 18.40 21.77
CA PHE A 168 -13.80 16.98 21.50
C PHE A 168 -12.66 16.21 22.18
N LYS A 169 -12.86 14.90 22.38
CA LYS A 169 -11.84 14.04 22.98
C LYS A 169 -10.56 13.99 22.14
N GLY A 170 -10.69 14.02 20.81
CA GLY A 170 -9.56 14.03 19.88
C GLY A 170 -8.90 15.39 19.67
N ASP A 171 -9.35 16.45 20.33
CA ASP A 171 -8.72 17.77 20.17
C ASP A 171 -7.31 17.81 20.78
N HIS A 172 -6.36 18.34 20.01
CA HIS A 172 -4.97 18.51 20.45
C HIS A 172 -4.86 19.76 21.33
N LYS A 173 -4.74 19.55 22.64
CA LYS A 173 -4.68 20.64 23.64
C LYS A 173 -3.23 20.91 24.02
N PHE A 174 -2.82 22.17 23.94
CA PHE A 174 -1.50 22.57 24.39
C PHE A 174 -1.36 22.30 25.89
N PRO A 175 -0.23 21.72 26.36
CA PRO A 175 -0.04 21.39 27.76
C PRO A 175 -0.25 22.62 28.66
N THR A 176 -1.06 22.47 29.71
CA THR A 176 -1.33 23.52 30.69
C THR A 176 -1.71 22.94 32.04
N ASN A 177 -1.33 23.63 33.12
CA ASN A 177 -1.69 23.26 34.49
C ASN A 177 -2.89 24.07 35.02
N LYS A 178 -3.35 25.09 34.27
CA LYS A 178 -4.46 25.95 34.67
C LYS A 178 -5.77 25.54 34.03
N GLU A 179 -6.79 25.45 34.86
CA GLU A 179 -8.17 25.27 34.41
C GLU A 179 -8.84 26.61 34.09
N ASN A 180 -9.98 26.55 33.39
CA ASN A 180 -10.84 27.70 33.09
C ASN A 180 -10.24 28.84 32.23
N LEU A 181 -9.12 28.61 31.54
CA LEU A 181 -8.57 29.56 30.58
C LEU A 181 -9.52 29.80 29.38
N PRO A 182 -9.53 30.99 28.77
CA PRO A 182 -10.22 31.25 27.50
C PRO A 182 -9.76 30.28 26.41
N VAL A 183 -10.71 29.66 25.70
CA VAL A 183 -10.39 28.64 24.70
C VAL A 183 -10.13 29.30 23.34
N VAL A 184 -8.99 28.95 22.75
CA VAL A 184 -8.56 29.43 21.43
C VAL A 184 -8.24 28.23 20.56
N ILE A 185 -9.02 28.04 19.51
CA ILE A 185 -8.89 26.90 18.58
C ILE A 185 -8.27 27.42 17.28
N LEU A 186 -7.11 26.92 16.90
CA LEU A 186 -6.50 27.16 15.60
C LEU A 186 -6.92 26.06 14.62
N TYR A 187 -7.46 26.48 13.50
CA TYR A 187 -7.69 25.64 12.33
C TYR A 187 -6.63 25.96 11.29
N ALA A 188 -5.71 25.03 11.05
CA ALA A 188 -4.63 25.25 10.10
C ALA A 188 -4.06 23.94 9.52
N GLU A 189 -3.39 24.07 8.37
CA GLU A 189 -2.57 23.00 7.78
C GLU A 189 -1.16 23.08 8.38
N MET A 190 -0.81 22.07 9.19
CA MET A 190 0.50 21.98 9.83
C MET A 190 1.61 21.92 8.77
N GLY A 191 2.74 22.58 9.05
CA GLY A 191 3.87 22.66 8.15
C GLY A 191 3.83 23.85 7.18
N THR A 192 2.76 24.64 7.18
CA THR A 192 2.66 25.86 6.37
C THR A 192 3.20 27.09 7.11
N ARG A 193 3.68 28.09 6.38
CA ARG A 193 4.12 29.38 6.96
C ARG A 193 3.00 30.10 7.71
N THR A 194 1.77 30.02 7.20
CA THR A 194 0.60 30.62 7.88
C THR A 194 0.37 29.95 9.23
N PHE A 195 0.45 28.62 9.29
CA PHE A 195 0.40 27.87 10.54
C PHE A 195 1.51 28.33 11.51
N SER A 196 2.77 28.36 11.06
CA SER A 196 3.93 28.79 11.86
C SER A 196 3.70 30.17 12.51
N ALA A 197 3.21 31.14 11.74
CA ALA A 197 2.94 32.50 12.23
C ALA A 197 1.85 32.56 13.33
N PHE A 198 0.75 31.82 13.17
CA PHE A 198 -0.29 31.72 14.20
C PHE A 198 0.20 30.95 15.42
N HIS A 199 0.85 29.82 15.18
CA HIS A 199 1.31 28.92 16.22
C HIS A 199 2.27 29.63 17.16
N LYS A 200 3.26 30.38 16.65
CA LYS A 200 4.18 31.18 17.47
C LYS A 200 3.47 32.08 18.47
N VAL A 201 2.46 32.83 18.01
CA VAL A 201 1.73 33.78 18.87
C VAL A 201 0.85 33.05 19.89
N LEU A 202 0.24 31.93 19.49
CA LEU A 202 -0.65 31.17 20.36
C LEU A 202 0.11 30.31 21.39
N SER A 203 1.26 29.74 21.01
CA SER A 203 2.11 28.96 21.92
C SER A 203 2.74 29.86 22.97
N GLU A 204 3.25 31.05 22.61
CA GLU A 204 3.74 32.05 23.58
C GLU A 204 2.66 32.41 24.62
N LYS A 205 1.40 32.60 24.17
CA LYS A 205 0.27 32.88 25.07
C LYS A 205 -0.13 31.69 25.94
N ALA A 206 -0.07 30.48 25.40
CA ALA A 206 -0.38 29.27 26.14
C ALA A 206 0.69 28.96 27.19
N GLN A 207 1.97 29.18 26.88
CA GLN A 207 3.09 29.06 27.82
C GLN A 207 2.99 30.06 28.98
N ASN A 208 2.52 31.27 28.71
CA ASN A 208 2.20 32.25 29.75
C ASN A 208 0.87 31.94 30.50
N GLU A 209 0.23 30.81 30.18
CA GLU A 209 -1.04 30.36 30.73
C GLU A 209 -2.16 31.41 30.62
N GLU A 210 -2.16 32.18 29.52
CA GLU A 210 -3.21 33.17 29.23
C GLU A 210 -4.43 32.54 28.54
N ILE A 211 -4.22 31.43 27.81
CA ILE A 211 -5.23 30.79 26.96
C ILE A 211 -5.09 29.27 27.01
N LEU A 212 -6.21 28.57 26.79
CA LEU A 212 -6.18 27.15 26.41
C LEU A 212 -6.09 27.08 24.88
N TYR A 213 -4.90 26.79 24.38
CA TYR A 213 -4.62 26.65 22.96
C TYR A 213 -4.96 25.23 22.47
N VAL A 214 -5.76 25.14 21.42
CA VAL A 214 -6.16 23.88 20.78
C VAL A 214 -5.86 23.95 19.29
N LEU A 215 -5.33 22.87 18.72
CA LEU A 215 -5.10 22.73 17.29
C LEU A 215 -6.09 21.72 16.69
N ARG A 216 -6.73 22.11 15.58
CA ARG A 216 -7.50 21.22 14.70
C ARG A 216 -6.94 21.31 13.29
N HIS A 217 -6.80 20.16 12.63
CA HIS A 217 -6.32 20.11 11.26
C HIS A 217 -7.35 20.72 10.29
N TYR A 218 -6.89 21.64 9.44
CA TYR A 218 -7.74 22.29 8.44
C TYR A 218 -6.95 22.49 7.15
N ILE A 219 -7.52 22.05 6.03
CA ILE A 219 -6.91 22.18 4.71
C ILE A 219 -7.90 22.97 3.87
N GLN A 220 -7.57 24.23 3.59
CA GLN A 220 -8.47 25.11 2.82
C GLN A 220 -8.80 24.56 1.44
N LYS A 221 -7.82 23.93 0.78
CA LYS A 221 -7.97 23.35 -0.55
C LYS A 221 -7.55 21.88 -0.52
N PRO A 222 -8.47 20.97 -0.18
CA PRO A 222 -8.20 19.54 -0.21
C PRO A 222 -7.79 19.06 -1.61
N SER A 223 -7.07 17.94 -1.67
CA SER A 223 -6.70 17.31 -2.95
C SER A 223 -7.95 16.95 -3.76
N SER A 224 -7.89 17.05 -5.09
CA SER A 224 -8.95 16.56 -5.97
C SER A 224 -8.95 15.02 -6.07
N ARG A 225 -7.85 14.37 -5.67
CA ARG A 225 -7.72 12.92 -5.70
C ARG A 225 -8.47 12.30 -4.54
N LYS A 226 -9.17 11.20 -4.80
CA LYS A 226 -9.80 10.39 -3.75
C LYS A 226 -8.73 9.62 -2.98
N MET A 227 -8.99 9.40 -1.70
CA MET A 227 -8.16 8.53 -0.88
C MET A 227 -8.32 7.07 -1.31
N TYR A 228 -7.25 6.41 -1.74
CA TYR A 228 -7.25 4.96 -1.91
C TYR A 228 -6.93 4.27 -0.59
N LEU A 229 -7.76 3.29 -0.24
CA LEU A 229 -7.65 2.55 1.01
C LEU A 229 -6.92 1.22 0.77
N SER A 230 -6.30 0.70 1.81
CA SER A 230 -5.70 -0.65 1.86
C SER A 230 -6.39 -1.46 2.96
N GLY A 231 -6.02 -2.74 3.11
CA GLY A 231 -6.56 -3.60 4.19
C GLY A 231 -7.84 -4.35 3.82
N TYR A 232 -8.18 -4.42 2.52
CA TYR A 232 -9.25 -5.26 1.99
C TYR A 232 -8.67 -6.39 1.12
N GLY A 233 -9.41 -7.49 1.03
CA GLY A 233 -9.14 -8.58 0.09
C GLY A 233 -10.03 -8.47 -1.14
N VAL A 234 -9.52 -8.93 -2.29
CA VAL A 234 -10.30 -9.09 -3.52
C VAL A 234 -10.35 -10.56 -3.86
N GLU A 235 -11.54 -11.05 -4.15
CA GLU A 235 -11.80 -12.43 -4.53
C GLU A 235 -12.33 -12.49 -5.96
N LEU A 236 -11.84 -13.44 -6.74
CA LEU A 236 -12.42 -13.84 -8.02
C LEU A 236 -13.16 -15.15 -7.86
N ALA A 237 -14.45 -15.05 -7.52
CA ALA A 237 -15.31 -16.21 -7.33
C ALA A 237 -15.69 -16.86 -8.68
N ILE A 238 -15.44 -18.16 -8.79
CA ILE A 238 -15.89 -18.96 -9.94
C ILE A 238 -17.37 -19.31 -9.71
N LYS A 239 -18.28 -18.70 -10.47
CA LYS A 239 -19.73 -18.93 -10.31
C LYS A 239 -20.22 -20.26 -10.89
N SER A 240 -19.57 -20.79 -11.92
CA SER A 240 -19.94 -22.07 -12.55
C SER A 240 -18.99 -23.18 -12.08
N THR A 241 -19.25 -23.71 -10.89
CA THR A 241 -18.53 -24.88 -10.34
C THR A 241 -19.14 -26.22 -10.75
N GLU A 242 -20.34 -26.20 -11.35
CA GLU A 242 -21.20 -27.38 -11.57
C GLU A 242 -20.84 -28.28 -12.77
N TYR A 243 -19.83 -27.94 -13.59
CA TYR A 243 -19.52 -28.69 -14.81
C TYR A 243 -18.35 -29.69 -14.69
N LYS A 244 -17.93 -30.08 -13.48
CA LYS A 244 -16.59 -30.70 -13.30
C LYS A 244 -16.52 -32.07 -12.63
N ALA A 245 -17.61 -32.82 -12.56
CA ALA A 245 -17.52 -34.28 -12.49
C ALA A 245 -17.94 -34.83 -13.86
N LEU A 246 -17.04 -34.79 -14.84
CA LEU A 246 -17.27 -35.49 -16.10
C LEU A 246 -17.13 -36.98 -15.83
N ASP A 247 -18.22 -37.70 -16.11
CA ASP A 247 -18.27 -39.15 -16.29
C ASP A 247 -17.20 -39.57 -17.32
N ASP A 248 -16.56 -40.72 -17.09
CA ASP A 248 -15.29 -41.18 -17.68
C ASP A 248 -15.38 -41.54 -19.19
N THR A 249 -16.34 -40.98 -19.93
CA THR A 249 -16.52 -41.27 -21.36
C THR A 249 -16.36 -40.01 -22.23
N GLN A 250 -15.28 -40.04 -23.02
CA GLN A 250 -14.94 -39.15 -24.15
C GLN A 250 -14.05 -37.93 -23.84
N VAL A 251 -12.78 -38.06 -24.20
CA VAL A 251 -11.85 -36.94 -24.38
C VAL A 251 -11.87 -36.54 -25.85
N LYS A 252 -12.28 -35.30 -26.16
CA LYS A 252 -12.04 -34.67 -27.48
C LYS A 252 -11.05 -33.52 -27.30
N THR A 253 -9.89 -33.67 -27.93
CA THR A 253 -8.82 -32.67 -27.98
C THR A 253 -9.16 -31.61 -29.02
N VAL A 254 -9.18 -30.33 -28.63
CA VAL A 254 -9.27 -29.21 -29.57
C VAL A 254 -8.01 -28.37 -29.44
N THR A 255 -7.27 -28.27 -30.54
CA THR A 255 -6.05 -27.49 -30.71
C THR A 255 -6.36 -26.06 -31.17
N ASN A 256 -5.66 -25.08 -30.59
CA ASN A 256 -5.06 -23.88 -31.21
C ASN A 256 -4.98 -22.72 -30.19
N THR A 257 -3.78 -22.19 -29.90
CA THR A 257 -3.22 -20.90 -30.36
C THR A 257 -1.90 -20.64 -29.59
N THR A 258 -0.84 -20.26 -30.30
CA THR A 258 0.53 -20.00 -29.78
C THR A 258 0.65 -18.64 -29.09
N VAL A 259 1.19 -18.57 -27.85
CA VAL A 259 1.44 -17.30 -27.13
C VAL A 259 2.75 -17.35 -26.33
N GLU A 260 3.83 -16.78 -26.86
CA GLU A 260 5.14 -16.69 -26.17
C GLU A 260 5.05 -15.80 -24.94
N ASP A 261 5.41 -16.36 -23.78
CA ASP A 261 5.79 -15.57 -22.61
C ASP A 261 6.77 -16.38 -21.74
N GLU A 262 7.93 -15.78 -21.47
CA GLU A 262 8.96 -16.30 -20.58
C GLU A 262 8.76 -15.67 -19.20
N THR A 263 8.27 -16.46 -18.25
CA THR A 263 8.47 -16.15 -16.82
C THR A 263 9.43 -17.16 -16.24
N GLU A 264 10.48 -16.66 -15.58
CA GLU A 264 11.45 -17.40 -14.79
C GLU A 264 10.79 -18.01 -13.54
N THR A 265 9.84 -18.92 -13.73
CA THR A 265 9.52 -19.92 -12.71
C THR A 265 10.36 -21.14 -13.02
N ASN A 266 11.38 -21.39 -12.18
CA ASN A 266 12.26 -22.55 -12.32
C ASN A 266 11.52 -23.89 -12.23
N GLU A 267 10.26 -23.91 -11.76
CA GLU A 267 9.42 -25.11 -11.70
C GLU A 267 8.06 -24.88 -12.38
N VAL A 268 7.75 -25.67 -13.41
CA VAL A 268 6.44 -25.67 -14.09
C VAL A 268 5.91 -27.10 -14.17
N GLN A 269 4.73 -27.36 -13.59
CA GLN A 269 4.09 -28.69 -13.51
C GLN A 269 4.97 -29.83 -12.93
N GLY A 270 5.88 -29.51 -11.99
CA GLY A 270 6.80 -30.49 -11.37
C GLY A 270 8.10 -30.72 -12.14
N PHE A 271 8.33 -30.00 -13.24
CA PHE A 271 9.60 -29.99 -13.95
C PHE A 271 10.45 -28.81 -13.49
N LEU A 272 11.66 -29.08 -13.00
CA LEU A 272 12.66 -28.07 -12.66
C LEU A 272 13.41 -27.62 -13.92
N PHE A 273 12.81 -26.70 -14.69
CA PHE A 273 13.37 -26.20 -15.95
C PHE A 273 14.74 -25.55 -15.79
N GLY A 274 15.05 -24.96 -14.63
CA GLY A 274 16.40 -24.47 -14.32
C GLY A 274 17.44 -25.58 -14.40
N LYS A 275 17.23 -26.69 -13.69
CA LYS A 275 18.13 -27.86 -13.71
C LYS A 275 18.11 -28.58 -15.06
N LEU A 276 16.95 -28.68 -15.71
CA LEU A 276 16.85 -29.36 -17.01
C LEU A 276 17.63 -28.63 -18.11
N LYS A 277 17.62 -27.29 -18.11
CA LYS A 277 18.39 -26.46 -19.05
C LYS A 277 19.90 -26.48 -18.75
N GLU A 278 20.31 -26.75 -17.51
CA GLU A 278 21.71 -26.97 -17.13
C GLU A 278 22.23 -28.35 -17.56
N ILE A 279 21.42 -29.41 -17.39
CA ILE A 279 21.82 -30.79 -17.72
C ILE A 279 21.77 -31.04 -19.23
N TYR A 280 20.81 -30.45 -19.94
CA TYR A 280 20.61 -30.64 -21.38
C TYR A 280 20.73 -29.30 -22.12
N SER A 281 21.95 -28.78 -22.22
CA SER A 281 22.28 -27.51 -22.90
C SER A 281 21.80 -27.47 -24.35
N ASP A 282 21.83 -28.62 -25.03
CA ASP A 282 21.57 -28.72 -26.47
C ASP A 282 20.06 -28.69 -26.79
N LEU A 283 19.22 -28.88 -25.77
CA LEU A 283 17.76 -28.89 -25.87
C LEU A 283 17.13 -27.64 -25.26
N ARG A 284 17.92 -26.58 -25.03
CA ARG A 284 17.46 -25.37 -24.33
C ARG A 284 16.24 -24.73 -24.98
N ASP A 285 16.22 -24.61 -26.29
CA ASP A 285 15.11 -24.02 -27.05
C ASP A 285 13.84 -24.89 -26.97
N ASN A 286 14.01 -26.22 -27.07
CA ASN A 286 12.92 -27.18 -26.93
C ASN A 286 12.35 -27.21 -25.50
N LEU A 287 13.21 -27.09 -24.48
CA LEU A 287 12.81 -27.00 -23.08
C LEU A 287 12.06 -25.69 -22.79
N THR A 288 12.47 -24.57 -23.41
CA THR A 288 11.73 -23.31 -23.32
C THR A 288 10.37 -23.40 -24.02
N ALA A 289 10.30 -24.01 -25.21
CA ALA A 289 9.04 -24.26 -25.91
C ALA A 289 8.09 -25.19 -25.11
N PHE A 290 8.63 -26.23 -24.47
CA PHE A 290 7.87 -27.14 -23.62
C PHE A 290 7.40 -26.46 -22.32
N GLN A 291 8.26 -25.68 -21.67
CA GLN A 291 7.90 -24.86 -20.51
C GLN A 291 6.72 -23.95 -20.82
N LYS A 292 6.77 -23.29 -21.99
CA LYS A 292 5.70 -22.44 -22.50
C LYS A 292 4.40 -23.21 -22.74
N TYR A 293 4.45 -24.37 -23.41
CA TYR A 293 3.28 -25.24 -23.61
C TYR A 293 2.63 -25.66 -22.28
N LEU A 294 3.44 -26.04 -21.28
CA LEU A 294 2.94 -26.39 -19.96
C LEU A 294 2.29 -25.21 -19.24
N THR A 295 2.81 -24.00 -19.46
CA THR A 295 2.28 -22.76 -18.88
C THR A 295 0.96 -22.36 -19.53
N GLU A 296 0.86 -22.50 -20.86
CA GLU A 296 -0.36 -22.23 -21.63
C GLU A 296 -1.47 -23.25 -21.32
N SER A 297 -1.14 -24.54 -21.28
CA SER A 297 -2.09 -25.60 -20.93
C SER A 297 -2.61 -25.48 -19.49
N ASN A 298 -1.80 -24.95 -18.57
CA ASN A 298 -2.23 -24.71 -17.17
C ASN A 298 -3.26 -23.57 -17.03
N LYS A 299 -3.41 -22.68 -18.04
CA LYS A 299 -4.44 -21.63 -18.02
C LYS A 299 -5.85 -22.18 -18.27
N GLN A 300 -5.97 -23.38 -18.86
CA GLN A 300 -7.25 -24.07 -18.99
C GLN A 300 -7.55 -24.80 -17.69
N MET A 301 -8.54 -24.30 -16.93
CA MET A 301 -9.01 -24.95 -15.71
C MET A 301 -9.62 -26.32 -16.09
N THR A 302 -8.81 -27.37 -16.05
CA THR A 302 -9.26 -28.74 -16.31
C THR A 302 -10.03 -29.26 -15.10
N PRO A 303 -11.10 -30.06 -15.25
CA PRO A 303 -11.79 -30.70 -14.12
C PRO A 303 -10.85 -31.63 -13.35
N LEU A 304 -10.95 -31.62 -12.01
CA LEU A 304 -10.27 -32.59 -11.14
C LEU A 304 -11.21 -33.73 -10.80
N LYS A 305 -10.66 -34.94 -10.69
CA LYS A 305 -11.46 -36.11 -10.28
C LYS A 305 -11.70 -36.09 -8.78
N VAL A 306 -12.80 -36.70 -8.32
CA VAL A 306 -13.24 -36.62 -6.92
C VAL A 306 -12.18 -37.14 -5.93
N TRP A 307 -11.46 -38.21 -6.28
CA TRP A 307 -10.40 -38.75 -5.42
C TRP A 307 -9.14 -37.88 -5.40
N GLU A 308 -8.85 -37.15 -6.48
CA GLU A 308 -7.70 -36.24 -6.53
C GLU A 308 -7.87 -35.06 -5.55
N LEU A 309 -9.12 -34.74 -5.17
CA LEU A 309 -9.42 -33.68 -4.20
C LEU A 309 -9.13 -34.08 -2.75
N GLN A 310 -9.13 -35.37 -2.43
CA GLN A 310 -9.01 -35.84 -1.03
C GLN A 310 -7.65 -35.52 -0.42
N ASP A 311 -6.59 -35.52 -1.24
CA ASP A 311 -5.21 -35.38 -0.78
C ASP A 311 -4.58 -34.02 -1.05
N LEU A 312 -5.30 -33.09 -1.69
CA LEU A 312 -4.75 -31.80 -2.11
C LEU A 312 -4.12 -30.99 -0.98
N SER A 313 -4.72 -31.02 0.21
CA SER A 313 -4.19 -30.30 1.38
C SER A 313 -2.86 -30.89 1.85
N PHE A 314 -2.75 -32.22 1.89
CA PHE A 314 -1.51 -32.92 2.22
C PHE A 314 -0.43 -32.70 1.15
N GLN A 315 -0.82 -32.67 -0.12
CA GLN A 315 0.08 -32.42 -1.25
C GLN A 315 0.63 -31.00 -1.23
N ALA A 316 -0.22 -30.01 -0.97
CA ALA A 316 0.20 -28.62 -0.78
C ALA A 316 1.16 -28.48 0.41
N ALA A 317 0.82 -29.07 1.56
CA ALA A 317 1.68 -29.06 2.74
C ALA A 317 3.04 -29.71 2.46
N SER A 318 3.04 -30.87 1.79
CA SER A 318 4.27 -31.57 1.42
C SER A 318 5.15 -30.73 0.50
N GLN A 319 4.56 -30.04 -0.48
CA GLN A 319 5.30 -29.14 -1.37
C GLN A 319 5.95 -27.99 -0.59
N ILE A 320 5.18 -27.33 0.28
CA ILE A 320 5.66 -26.21 1.10
C ILE A 320 6.80 -26.66 2.01
N MET A 321 6.65 -27.80 2.68
CA MET A 321 7.66 -28.34 3.59
C MET A 321 8.93 -28.82 2.88
N SER A 322 8.81 -29.28 1.62
CA SER A 322 9.98 -29.65 0.80
C SER A 322 10.73 -28.46 0.20
N THR A 323 10.15 -27.26 0.25
CA THR A 323 10.72 -26.03 -0.31
C THR A 323 11.70 -25.41 0.70
N PRO A 324 12.80 -24.77 0.26
CA PRO A 324 13.69 -24.04 1.16
C PRO A 324 12.93 -23.04 2.04
N VAL A 325 13.37 -22.88 3.29
CA VAL A 325 12.69 -22.07 4.33
C VAL A 325 12.38 -20.64 3.85
N TYR A 326 13.31 -20.03 3.10
CA TYR A 326 13.13 -18.67 2.57
C TYR A 326 12.02 -18.54 1.51
N ASP A 327 11.70 -19.63 0.81
CA ASP A 327 10.69 -19.67 -0.25
C ASP A 327 9.36 -20.29 0.22
N ALA A 328 9.34 -21.00 1.34
CA ALA A 328 8.16 -21.71 1.85
C ALA A 328 6.95 -20.79 2.04
N ILE A 329 7.12 -19.60 2.63
CA ILE A 329 6.04 -18.62 2.81
C ILE A 329 5.58 -18.03 1.47
N LYS A 330 6.53 -17.79 0.54
CA LYS A 330 6.23 -17.29 -0.80
C LYS A 330 5.40 -18.30 -1.58
N LEU A 331 5.75 -19.58 -1.49
CA LEU A 331 5.00 -20.67 -2.10
C LEU A 331 3.63 -20.85 -1.44
N MET A 332 3.54 -20.80 -0.11
CA MET A 332 2.27 -20.86 0.61
C MET A 332 1.33 -19.74 0.16
N LYS A 333 1.85 -18.52 0.01
CA LYS A 333 1.10 -17.37 -0.52
C LYS A 333 0.62 -17.63 -1.95
N ASP A 334 1.49 -18.10 -2.84
CA ASP A 334 1.13 -18.39 -4.24
C ASP A 334 0.05 -19.48 -4.34
N ILE A 335 0.20 -20.58 -3.60
CA ILE A 335 -0.80 -21.66 -3.54
C ILE A 335 -2.13 -21.11 -3.02
N SER A 336 -2.12 -20.30 -1.95
CA SER A 336 -3.34 -19.77 -1.34
C SER A 336 -4.06 -18.75 -2.24
N GLN A 337 -3.31 -17.89 -2.94
CA GLN A 337 -3.89 -16.85 -3.80
C GLN A 337 -4.34 -17.38 -5.17
N ASN A 338 -3.69 -18.43 -5.67
CA ASN A 338 -3.90 -18.98 -7.01
C ASN A 338 -4.39 -20.44 -6.99
N PHE A 339 -5.03 -20.88 -5.90
CA PHE A 339 -5.35 -22.29 -5.65
C PHE A 339 -6.06 -22.99 -6.82
N PRO A 340 -7.13 -22.43 -7.43
CA PRO A 340 -7.83 -23.10 -8.53
C PRO A 340 -6.95 -23.40 -9.75
N ILE A 341 -5.92 -22.58 -10.00
CA ILE A 341 -4.96 -22.75 -11.09
C ILE A 341 -3.86 -23.75 -10.70
N LYS A 342 -3.50 -23.80 -9.42
CA LYS A 342 -2.42 -24.66 -8.89
C LYS A 342 -2.90 -26.07 -8.54
N ALA A 343 -4.20 -26.26 -8.33
CA ALA A 343 -4.76 -27.52 -7.85
C ALA A 343 -4.34 -28.74 -8.68
N ARG A 344 -4.31 -28.63 -10.02
CA ARG A 344 -3.88 -29.73 -10.89
C ARG A 344 -2.40 -30.09 -10.75
N SER A 345 -1.52 -29.10 -10.55
CA SER A 345 -0.10 -29.40 -10.30
C SER A 345 0.10 -30.08 -8.95
N LEU A 346 -0.71 -29.72 -7.95
CA LEU A 346 -0.62 -30.30 -6.61
C LEU A 346 -0.97 -31.80 -6.59
N THR A 347 -1.91 -32.25 -7.43
CA THR A 347 -2.31 -33.67 -7.47
C THR A 347 -1.16 -34.63 -7.82
N ARG A 348 -0.08 -34.13 -8.43
CA ARG A 348 1.10 -34.93 -8.83
C ARG A 348 2.12 -35.08 -7.72
N ILE A 349 1.97 -34.37 -6.61
CA ILE A 349 2.94 -34.34 -5.54
C ILE A 349 2.77 -35.58 -4.67
N ALA A 350 3.86 -36.30 -4.45
CA ALA A 350 3.88 -37.44 -3.56
C ALA A 350 3.79 -36.95 -2.11
N VAL A 351 2.86 -37.54 -1.35
CA VAL A 351 2.71 -37.27 0.08
C VAL A 351 3.52 -38.28 0.87
N ASN A 352 4.42 -37.81 1.72
CA ASN A 352 5.12 -38.68 2.66
C ASN A 352 4.11 -39.25 3.69
N GLN A 353 4.06 -40.57 3.82
CA GLN A 353 3.14 -41.27 4.72
C GLN A 353 3.34 -40.88 6.20
N HIS A 354 4.59 -40.68 6.62
CA HIS A 354 4.89 -40.23 7.99
C HIS A 354 4.27 -38.85 8.26
N MET A 355 4.44 -37.91 7.33
CA MET A 355 3.86 -36.56 7.45
C MET A 355 2.33 -36.62 7.51
N ARG A 356 1.71 -37.50 6.72
CA ARG A 356 0.26 -37.69 6.73
C ARG A 356 -0.23 -38.20 8.09
N GLU A 357 0.46 -39.16 8.68
CA GLU A 357 0.13 -39.72 9.99
C GLU A 357 0.28 -38.67 11.09
N GLU A 358 1.39 -37.93 11.09
CA GLU A 358 1.66 -36.83 12.02
C GLU A 358 0.59 -35.72 11.94
N ILE A 359 0.23 -35.28 10.73
CA ILE A 359 -0.83 -34.28 10.54
C ILE A 359 -2.17 -34.79 11.09
N LYS A 360 -2.53 -36.04 10.82
CA LYS A 360 -3.78 -36.65 11.31
C LYS A 360 -3.78 -36.78 12.83
N GLU A 361 -2.64 -37.08 13.44
CA GLU A 361 -2.50 -37.15 14.89
C GLU A 361 -2.68 -35.76 15.51
N ASN A 362 -1.97 -34.75 15.00
CA ASN A 362 -2.10 -33.36 15.46
C ASN A 362 -3.55 -32.85 15.33
N GLN A 363 -4.24 -33.18 14.23
CA GLN A 363 -5.64 -32.81 14.02
C GLN A 363 -6.61 -33.40 15.06
N LYS A 364 -6.28 -34.50 15.74
CA LYS A 364 -7.13 -35.04 16.83
C LYS A 364 -7.16 -34.15 18.05
N TYR A 365 -6.08 -33.40 18.29
CA TYR A 365 -5.93 -32.53 19.47
C TYR A 365 -6.43 -31.10 19.21
N ILE A 366 -6.47 -30.63 17.95
CA ILE A 366 -6.94 -29.27 17.60
C ILE A 366 -8.35 -28.94 18.13
N PRO A 367 -9.36 -29.84 18.13
CA PRO A 367 -10.69 -29.56 18.66
C PRO A 367 -10.70 -29.22 20.17
N GLU A 368 -9.67 -29.62 20.92
CA GLU A 368 -9.55 -29.30 22.35
C GLU A 368 -9.08 -27.85 22.59
N PHE A 369 -8.50 -27.19 21.57
CA PHE A 369 -7.91 -25.85 21.66
C PHE A 369 -8.65 -24.76 20.89
N LEU A 370 -9.67 -25.11 20.10
CA LEU A 370 -10.50 -24.12 19.42
C LEU A 370 -11.61 -23.63 20.37
N PRO A 371 -11.77 -22.30 20.55
CA PRO A 371 -12.93 -21.78 21.29
C PRO A 371 -14.21 -22.21 20.57
N ARG A 372 -15.14 -22.80 21.33
CA ARG A 372 -16.47 -23.18 20.82
C ARG A 372 -17.26 -22.00 20.31
#